data_AF-A0A1Q5PZD4-F1
#
_entry.id   AF-A0A1Q5PZD4-F1
#
_cell.length_a   1.000
_cell.length_b   1.000
_cell.length_c   1.000
_cell.angle_alpha   90.00
_cell.angle_beta   90.00
_cell.angle_gamma   90.00
#
_symmetry.space_group_name_H-M   'P 1'
#
loop_
_entity.id
_entity.type
_entity.pdbx_description
1 polymer ?
#
loop_
_entity_poly.entity_id
_entity_poly.type
_entity_poly.pdbx_seq_one_letter_code
_entity_poly.pdbx_strand_id
1 'polypeptide(L)' 'MHAALKMTELAWQPVASTIGFAFLGLVLLVLFAIILNFGFKLDLRRELVEDHNTGLGVAVAGVAIAIAIIIAGTILS' A
#
# COMPACT_ATOMS: atom_id res chain seq x y z
N MET A 1 -20.31 30.53 -16.81
CA MET A 1 -18.85 30.75 -16.85
C MET A 1 -18.25 30.50 -15.46
N HIS A 2 -18.31 29.26 -14.96
CA HIS A 2 -17.74 28.84 -13.66
C HIS A 2 -17.17 27.41 -13.72
N ALA A 3 -17.58 26.60 -14.70
CA ALA A 3 -17.07 25.25 -14.90
C ALA A 3 -15.72 25.18 -15.68
N ALA A 4 -15.40 26.21 -16.48
CA ALA A 4 -14.23 26.19 -17.36
C ALA A 4 -12.88 26.44 -16.62
N LEU A 5 -12.91 26.97 -15.40
CA LEU A 5 -11.70 27.28 -14.62
C LEU A 5 -11.19 26.11 -13.75
N LYS A 6 -11.89 24.97 -13.71
CA LYS A 6 -11.41 23.77 -12.99
C LYS A 6 -10.43 22.91 -13.81
N MET A 7 -10.25 23.22 -15.09
CA MET A 7 -9.57 22.33 -16.05
C MET A 7 -8.10 22.72 -16.33
N THR A 8 -7.55 23.70 -15.62
CA THR A 8 -6.21 24.27 -15.92
C THR A 8 -5.20 24.21 -14.77
N GLU A 9 -5.56 23.73 -13.59
CA GLU A 9 -4.58 23.59 -12.51
C GLU A 9 -4.10 22.15 -12.46
N LEU A 10 -2.89 21.89 -12.97
CA LEU A 10 -2.07 20.80 -12.45
C LEU A 10 -1.81 21.14 -10.97
N ALA A 11 -2.78 20.81 -10.11
CA ALA A 11 -2.66 21.02 -8.69
C ALA A 11 -1.56 20.07 -8.19
N TRP A 12 -0.38 20.65 -7.94
CA TRP A 12 0.81 19.90 -7.54
C TRP A 12 0.62 19.21 -6.19
N GLN A 13 -0.25 19.76 -5.35
CA GLN A 13 -0.56 19.25 -4.03
C GLN A 13 -1.24 17.87 -4.08
N PRO A 14 -2.36 17.66 -4.83
CA PRO A 14 -2.91 16.34 -5.08
C PRO A 14 -1.89 15.34 -5.62
N VAL A 15 -1.13 15.72 -6.65
CA VAL A 15 -0.15 14.83 -7.29
C VAL A 15 0.94 14.40 -6.29
N ALA A 16 1.51 15.37 -5.57
CA ALA A 16 2.51 15.10 -4.54
C ALA A 16 1.96 14.21 -3.42
N SER A 17 0.72 14.44 -3.00
CA SER A 17 0.07 13.63 -1.96
C SER A 17 -0.15 12.19 -2.42
N THR A 18 -0.64 11.98 -3.65
CA THR A 18 -0.83 10.64 -4.22
C THR A 18 0.49 9.88 -4.30
N ILE A 19 1.55 10.53 -4.77
CA ILE A 19 2.89 9.93 -4.84
C ILE A 19 3.39 9.59 -3.43
N GLY A 20 3.24 10.51 -2.47
CA GLY A 20 3.66 10.30 -1.08
C GLY A 20 2.95 9.10 -0.43
N PHE A 21 1.63 9.00 -0.57
CA PHE A 21 0.86 7.89 -0.02
C PHE A 21 1.11 6.56 -0.75
N ALA A 22 1.31 6.58 -2.07
CA ALA A 22 1.70 5.38 -2.81
C ALA A 22 3.06 4.85 -2.33
N PHE A 23 4.04 5.74 -2.13
CA PHE A 23 5.34 5.38 -1.59
C PHE A 23 5.23 4.88 -0.14
N LEU A 24 4.43 5.53 0.70
CA LEU A 24 4.17 5.07 2.07
C LEU A 24 3.58 3.66 2.09
N GLY A 25 2.58 3.39 1.24
CA GLY A 25 1.98 2.06 1.13
C GLY A 25 3.00 0.99 0.73
N LEU A 26 3.87 1.29 -0.24
CA LEU A 26 4.95 0.40 -0.64
C LEU A 26 5.93 0.13 0.52
N VAL A 27 6.36 1.17 1.23
CA VAL A 27 7.25 1.04 2.38
C VAL A 27 6.61 0.17 3.47
N LEU A 28 5.34 0.38 3.78
CA LEU A 28 4.60 -0.43 4.76
C LEU A 28 4.52 -1.91 4.35
N LEU A 29 4.30 -2.19 3.07
CA LEU A 29 4.30 -3.57 2.55
C LEU A 29 5.67 -4.23 2.66
N VAL A 30 6.74 -3.51 2.32
CA VAL A 30 8.12 -4.02 2.46
C VAL A 30 8.45 -4.26 3.94
N LEU A 31 8.09 -3.33 4.83
CA LEU A 31 8.27 -3.50 6.26
C LEU A 31 7.52 -4.72 6.79
N PHE A 32 6.29 -4.96 6.34
CA PHE A 32 5.54 -6.15 6.70
C PHE A 32 6.27 -7.43 6.26
N ALA A 33 6.77 -7.49 5.02
CA ALA A 33 7.55 -8.63 4.54
C ALA A 33 8.85 -8.84 5.37
N ILE A 34 9.56 -7.76 5.72
CA ILE A 34 10.74 -7.82 6.59
C ILE A 34 10.36 -8.37 7.97
N ILE A 35 9.26 -7.91 8.56
CA ILE A 35 8.78 -8.39 9.87
C ILE A 35 8.45 -9.88 9.82
N LEU A 36 7.80 -10.36 8.77
CA LEU A 36 7.53 -11.78 8.59
C LEU A 36 8.83 -12.60 8.46
N ASN A 37 9.78 -12.12 7.65
CA ASN A 37 11.03 -12.82 7.40
C ASN A 37 11.95 -12.88 8.63
N PHE A 38 12.12 -11.76 9.34
CA PHE A 38 13.06 -11.66 10.45
C PHE A 38 12.41 -11.84 11.82
N GLY A 39 11.20 -11.31 12.02
CA GLY A 39 10.48 -11.40 13.28
C GLY A 39 9.90 -12.79 13.52
N PHE A 40 9.29 -13.38 12.49
CA PHE A 40 8.68 -14.71 12.59
C PHE A 40 9.56 -15.84 12.02
N LYS A 41 10.76 -15.51 11.51
CA LYS A 41 11.68 -16.45 10.83
C LYS A 41 11.00 -17.21 9.68
N LEU A 42 10.04 -16.55 9.02
CA LEU A 42 9.24 -17.14 7.96
C LEU A 42 9.84 -16.75 6.61
N ASP A 43 10.46 -17.69 5.90
CA ASP A 43 10.96 -17.43 4.55
C ASP A 43 9.77 -17.27 3.59
N LEU A 44 9.38 -16.01 3.34
CA LEU A 44 8.21 -15.71 2.50
C LEU A 44 8.36 -16.27 1.10
N ARG A 45 9.58 -16.32 0.54
CA ARG A 45 9.78 -16.81 -0.81
C ARG A 45 9.49 -18.30 -0.83
N ARG A 46 10.05 -19.06 0.11
CA ARG A 46 9.79 -20.50 0.21
C ARG A 46 8.30 -20.75 0.42
N GLU A 47 7.72 -20.05 1.38
CA GLU A 47 6.36 -20.29 1.84
C GLU A 47 5.31 -19.92 0.77
N LEU A 48 5.51 -18.84 0.01
CA LEU A 48 4.58 -18.42 -1.06
C LEU A 48 4.84 -19.13 -2.40
N VAL A 49 6.10 -19.32 -2.78
CA VAL A 49 6.48 -19.77 -4.13
C VAL A 49 6.65 -21.28 -4.19
N GLU A 50 7.28 -21.89 -3.19
CA GLU A 50 7.60 -23.32 -3.18
C GLU A 50 6.50 -24.13 -2.48
N ASP A 51 6.10 -23.69 -1.29
CA ASP A 51 5.13 -24.39 -0.45
C ASP A 51 3.67 -23.99 -0.78
N HIS A 52 3.48 -22.99 -1.65
CA HIS A 52 2.17 -22.48 -2.08
C HIS A 52 1.19 -22.22 -0.92
N ASN A 53 1.72 -21.67 0.18
CA ASN A 53 0.94 -21.41 1.38
C ASN A 53 -0.08 -20.30 1.14
N THR A 54 -1.32 -20.70 0.83
CA THR A 54 -2.44 -19.79 0.60
C THR A 54 -2.77 -18.96 1.84
N GLY A 55 -2.55 -19.50 3.04
CA GLY A 55 -2.76 -18.76 4.30
C GLY A 55 -1.85 -17.54 4.41
N LEU A 56 -0.57 -17.70 4.07
CA LEU A 56 0.37 -16.58 4.01
C LEU A 56 0.00 -15.60 2.90
N GLY A 57 -0.41 -16.09 1.73
CA GLY A 57 -0.90 -15.25 0.64
C GLY A 57 -2.09 -14.38 1.04
N VAL A 58 -3.07 -14.96 1.74
CA VAL A 58 -4.24 -14.24 2.27
C VAL A 58 -3.83 -13.22 3.33
N ALA A 59 -2.87 -13.55 4.20
CA ALA A 59 -2.37 -12.61 5.20
C ALA A 59 -1.72 -11.37 4.55
N VAL A 60 -0.87 -11.57 3.53
CA VAL A 60 -0.24 -10.47 2.77
C VAL A 60 -1.30 -9.62 2.06
N ALA A 61 -2.29 -10.25 1.42
CA ALA A 61 -3.38 -9.54 0.77
C ALA A 61 -4.23 -8.72 1.76
N GLY A 62 -4.53 -9.29 2.93
CA GLY A 62 -5.26 -8.62 4.00
C GLY A 62 -4.55 -7.36 4.49
N VAL A 63 -3.23 -7.42 4.67
CA VAL A 63 -2.44 -6.24 5.06
C VAL A 63 -2.41 -5.19 3.96
N ALA A 64 -2.27 -5.58 2.68
CA ALA A 64 -2.34 -4.66 1.56
C ALA A 64 -3.68 -3.91 1.50
N ILE A 65 -4.78 -4.63 1.70
CA ILE A 65 -6.13 -4.04 1.74
C ILE A 65 -6.28 -3.10 2.95
N ALA A 66 -5.81 -3.51 4.14
CA ALA A 66 -5.88 -2.68 5.33
C ALA A 66 -5.12 -1.35 5.17
N ILE A 67 -3.90 -1.40 4.59
CA ILE A 67 -3.11 -0.20 4.29
C ILE A 67 -3.86 0.71 3.32
N ALA A 68 -4.46 0.16 2.25
CA ALA A 68 -5.23 0.94 1.29
C ALA A 68 -6.43 1.64 1.94
N ILE A 69 -7.16 0.95 2.83
CA ILE A 69 -8.29 1.53 3.57
C ILE A 69 -7.83 2.66 4.51
N ILE A 70 -6.74 2.45 5.25
CA ILE A 70 -6.20 3.47 6.18
C ILE A 70 -5.77 4.73 5.41
N ILE A 71 -5.07 4.56 4.30
CA ILE A 71 -4.65 5.68 3.44
C ILE A 71 -5.88 6.39 2.88
N ALA A 72 -6.88 5.66 2.37
CA ALA A 72 -8.11 6.26 1.88
C ALA A 72 -8.82 7.08 2.98
N GLY A 73 -8.90 6.55 4.20
CA GLY A 73 -9.45 7.28 5.34
C GLY A 73 -8.67 8.56 5.67
N THR A 74 -7.34 8.52 5.54
CA THR A 74 -6.46 9.67 5.83
C THR A 74 -6.54 10.75 4.75
N ILE A 75 -6.76 10.38 3.48
CA ILE A 75 -6.97 11.35 2.39
C ILE A 75 -8.33 12.05 2.52
N LEU A 76 -9.33 11.37 3.07
CA LEU A 76 -10.70 11.89 3.22
C LEU A 76 -10.93 12.74 4.49
N SER A 77 -10.05 12.65 5.49
CA SER A 77 -10.12 13.39 6.76
C SER A 77 -9.53 14.79 6.68
#